data_AF-A0A2A9NT63-F1
#
_entry.id   AF-A0A2A9NT63-F1
#
_cell.length_a   1.000
_cell.length_b   1.000
_cell.length_c   1.000
_cell.angle_alpha   90.00
_cell.angle_beta   90.00
_cell.angle_gamma   90.00
#
_symmetry.space_group_name_H-M   'P 1'
#
loop_
_entity.id
_entity.type
_entity.pdbx_description
1 polymer ?
#
loop_
_entity_poly.entity_id
_entity_poly.type
_entity_poly.pdbx_seq_one_letter_code
_entity_poly.pdbx_strand_id
1 'polypeptide(L)'
;MPQQTDHATPMRMRSLDRNAIGRKIRLAGRMSSYEPATGLALVVDGEKGVIVDVSLCIDYHSSSWMRERLCQMMMIGHVEETAVSIASAMYYSKICAMSRWILRVTFLFRRSRHMHPRRT
;
A
#
# COMPACT_ATOMS: atom_id res chain seq x y z
N MET A 1 23.66 -16.84 -15.55
CA MET A 1 23.43 -17.13 -14.12
C MET A 1 21.95 -16.89 -13.82
N PRO A 2 21.25 -17.75 -13.06
CA PRO A 2 19.87 -17.47 -12.69
C PRO A 2 19.85 -16.22 -11.80
N GLN A 3 19.09 -15.21 -12.22
CA GLN A 3 18.92 -13.97 -11.48
C GLN A 3 18.06 -14.28 -10.25
N GLN A 4 18.67 -14.41 -9.07
CA GLN A 4 17.94 -14.64 -7.82
C GLN A 4 17.27 -13.33 -7.42
N THR A 5 15.96 -13.24 -7.64
CA THR A 5 15.16 -12.05 -7.33
C THR A 5 15.12 -11.84 -5.81
N ASP A 6 15.42 -10.63 -5.35
CA ASP A 6 15.31 -10.27 -3.94
C ASP A 6 13.92 -10.62 -3.36
N HIS A 7 13.94 -11.29 -2.20
CA HIS A 7 12.73 -11.70 -1.50
C HIS A 7 12.12 -10.52 -0.72
N ALA A 8 10.80 -10.35 -0.83
CA ALA A 8 10.08 -9.31 -0.12
C ALA A 8 9.91 -9.67 1.36
N THR A 9 10.51 -8.89 2.27
CA THR A 9 10.43 -9.14 3.71
C THR A 9 9.02 -8.80 4.22
N PRO A 10 8.27 -9.73 4.84
CA PRO A 10 6.99 -9.41 5.46
C PRO A 10 7.18 -8.39 6.60
N MET A 11 6.43 -7.29 6.56
CA MET A 11 6.58 -6.21 7.53
C MET A 11 5.21 -5.70 7.98
N ARG A 12 5.09 -5.30 9.25
CA ARG A 12 3.89 -4.63 9.77
C ARG A 12 4.02 -3.12 9.56
N MET A 13 2.92 -2.41 9.36
CA MET A 13 2.98 -0.96 9.14
C MET A 13 3.59 -0.22 10.34
N ARG A 14 3.30 -0.70 11.56
CA ARG A 14 3.88 -0.17 12.80
C ARG A 14 5.38 -0.39 12.97
N SER A 15 5.99 -1.31 12.22
CA SER A 15 7.44 -1.60 12.27
C SER A 15 8.21 -0.91 11.14
N LEU A 16 7.56 -0.01 10.41
CA LEU A 16 8.17 0.68 9.28
C LEU A 16 8.98 1.87 9.81
N ASP A 17 10.30 1.75 9.73
CA ASP A 17 11.28 2.71 10.24
C ASP A 17 12.31 3.07 9.16
N ARG A 18 13.33 3.85 9.55
CA ARG A 18 14.43 4.23 8.64
C ARG A 18 15.22 3.04 8.11
N ASN A 19 15.27 1.92 8.83
CA ASN A 19 15.99 0.72 8.42
C ASN A 19 15.24 -0.04 7.32
N ALA A 20 13.98 0.33 7.04
CA ALA A 20 13.21 -0.23 5.95
C ALA A 20 13.51 0.43 4.59
N ILE A 21 14.11 1.63 4.56
CA ILE A 21 14.39 2.38 3.33
C ILE A 21 15.28 1.54 2.40
N GLY A 22 14.92 1.51 1.11
CA GLY A 22 15.59 0.73 0.07
C GLY A 22 15.24 -0.76 0.08
N ARG A 23 14.65 -1.29 1.16
CA ARG A 23 14.32 -2.71 1.26
C ARG A 23 13.02 -3.04 0.55
N LYS A 24 13.01 -4.20 -0.11
CA LYS A 24 11.80 -4.81 -0.65
C LYS A 24 10.98 -5.43 0.48
N ILE A 25 9.78 -4.92 0.70
CA ILE A 25 8.88 -5.39 1.76
C ILE A 25 7.55 -5.89 1.22
N ARG A 26 6.88 -6.73 2.01
CA ARG A 26 5.48 -7.14 1.82
C ARG A 26 4.66 -6.59 2.98
N LEU A 27 3.74 -5.70 2.67
CA LEU A 27 2.89 -4.98 3.63
C LEU A 27 1.42 -5.32 3.38
N ALA A 28 0.61 -5.39 4.43
CA ALA A 28 -0.83 -5.49 4.33
C ALA A 28 -1.49 -4.28 5.00
N GLY A 29 -2.64 -3.84 4.47
CA GLY A 29 -3.41 -2.76 5.06
C GLY A 29 -4.75 -2.55 4.35
N ARG A 30 -5.45 -1.49 4.74
CA ARG A 30 -6.73 -1.09 4.14
C ARG A 30 -6.58 0.24 3.43
N MET A 31 -7.00 0.31 2.18
CA MET A 31 -6.93 1.56 1.42
C MET A 31 -8.00 2.54 1.92
N SER A 32 -7.57 3.67 2.48
CA SER A 32 -8.45 4.71 3.03
C SER A 32 -8.92 5.68 1.95
N SER A 33 -7.99 6.11 1.09
CA SER A 33 -8.20 7.01 -0.04
C SER A 33 -7.22 6.69 -1.17
N TYR A 34 -7.58 7.11 -2.38
CA TYR A 34 -6.77 6.98 -3.59
C TYR A 34 -6.92 8.26 -4.41
N GLU A 35 -5.81 8.82 -4.88
CA GLU A 35 -5.75 10.03 -5.71
C GLU A 35 -5.37 9.66 -7.15
N PRO A 36 -6.34 9.62 -8.09
CA PRO A 36 -6.10 9.18 -9.46
C PRO A 36 -5.08 10.03 -10.24
N ALA A 37 -4.98 11.32 -9.95
CA ALA A 37 -4.06 12.20 -10.67
C ALA A 37 -2.58 11.88 -10.37
N THR A 38 -2.30 11.34 -9.19
CA THR A 38 -0.94 11.05 -8.73
C THR A 38 -0.62 9.56 -8.65
N GLY A 39 -1.65 8.70 -8.66
CA GLY A 39 -1.47 7.27 -8.42
C GLY A 39 -1.10 6.95 -6.97
N LEU A 40 -1.35 7.86 -6.02
CA LEU A 40 -1.05 7.66 -4.61
C LEU A 40 -2.27 7.13 -3.85
N ALA A 41 -2.08 6.05 -3.13
CA ALA A 41 -3.05 5.48 -2.21
C ALA A 41 -2.61 5.69 -0.77
N LEU A 42 -3.52 6.12 0.10
CA LEU A 42 -3.31 6.09 1.53
C LEU A 42 -3.77 4.72 2.05
N VAL A 43 -2.85 3.97 2.64
CA VAL A 43 -3.15 2.67 3.23
C VAL A 43 -2.95 2.73 4.73
N VAL A 44 -3.93 2.22 5.47
CA VAL A 44 -3.98 2.29 6.93
C VAL A 44 -4.07 0.90 7.57
N ASP A 45 -3.47 0.77 8.75
CA ASP A 45 -3.58 -0.39 9.62
C ASP A 45 -3.70 0.11 11.07
N GLY A 46 -4.94 0.15 11.58
CA GLY A 46 -5.26 0.78 12.87
C GLY A 46 -4.95 2.29 12.85
N GLU A 47 -4.07 2.72 13.74
CA GLU A 47 -3.62 4.11 13.90
C GLU A 47 -2.34 4.43 13.12
N LYS A 48 -1.96 3.60 12.15
CA LYS A 48 -0.80 3.84 11.30
C LYS A 48 -1.24 3.97 9.86
N GLY A 49 -0.56 4.86 9.14
CA GLY A 49 -0.75 5.10 7.71
C GLY A 49 0.57 5.13 6.97
N VAL A 50 0.54 4.65 5.73
CA VAL A 50 1.63 4.71 4.74
C VAL A 50 1.06 5.19 3.42
N ILE A 51 1.79 6.07 2.74
CA ILE A 51 1.51 6.41 1.34
C ILE A 51 2.06 5.29 0.48
N VAL A 52 1.28 4.89 -0.50
CA VAL A 52 1.60 3.80 -1.40
C VAL A 52 1.49 4.35 -2.81
N ASP A 53 2.62 4.41 -3.51
CA ASP A 53 2.62 4.72 -4.94
C ASP A 53 2.23 3.44 -5.68
N VAL A 54 1.04 3.47 -6.25
CA VAL A 54 0.44 2.36 -7.00
C VAL A 54 0.42 2.63 -8.49
N SER A 55 0.96 3.76 -8.97
CA SER A 55 0.90 4.20 -10.38
C SER A 55 1.31 3.13 -11.40
N LEU A 56 2.26 2.27 -11.04
CA LEU A 56 2.75 1.17 -11.89
C LEU A 56 1.88 -0.10 -11.85
N CYS A 57 0.96 -0.19 -10.90
CA CYS A 57 0.11 -1.36 -10.65
C CYS A 57 -1.36 -1.14 -11.05
N ILE A 58 -1.70 0.04 -11.54
CA ILE A 58 -3.07 0.39 -11.91
C ILE A 58 -3.27 0.17 -13.39
N ASP A 59 -4.26 -0.64 -13.74
CA ASP A 59 -4.81 -0.71 -15.08
C ASP A 59 -6.23 -0.12 -15.13
N TYR A 60 -6.80 -0.02 -16.33
CA TYR A 60 -8.16 0.46 -16.54
C TYR A 60 -9.20 -0.34 -15.73
N HIS A 61 -8.98 -1.65 -15.57
CA HIS A 61 -9.86 -2.56 -14.84
C HIS A 61 -9.81 -2.36 -13.32
N SER A 62 -8.73 -1.74 -12.82
CA SER A 62 -8.50 -1.51 -11.40
C SER A 62 -9.34 -0.37 -10.82
N SER A 63 -9.90 0.47 -11.69
CA SER A 63 -10.77 1.60 -11.31
C SER A 63 -11.97 1.21 -10.44
N SER A 64 -12.51 0.01 -10.65
CA SER A 64 -13.68 -0.50 -9.92
C SER A 64 -13.39 -0.69 -8.42
N TRP A 65 -12.25 -1.29 -8.09
CA TRP A 65 -11.89 -1.63 -6.72
C TRP A 65 -11.06 -0.56 -6.03
N MET A 66 -10.40 0.33 -6.79
CA MET A 66 -9.67 1.47 -6.23
C MET A 66 -10.57 2.54 -5.63
N ARG A 67 -11.87 2.53 -5.99
CA ARG A 67 -12.88 3.38 -5.36
C ARG A 67 -13.47 2.75 -4.10
N GLU A 68 -13.21 1.47 -3.83
CA GLU A 68 -13.71 0.79 -2.64
C GLU A 68 -12.97 1.27 -1.39
N ARG A 69 -13.68 1.97 -0.50
CA ARG A 69 -13.12 2.42 0.77
C ARG A 69 -12.86 1.21 1.68
N LEU A 70 -11.70 1.25 2.35
CA LEU A 70 -11.23 0.25 3.30
C LEU A 70 -11.06 -1.16 2.71
N CYS A 71 -10.85 -1.26 1.39
CA CYS A 71 -10.55 -2.54 0.76
C CYS A 71 -9.19 -3.06 1.28
N GLN A 72 -9.12 -4.36 1.56
CA GLN A 72 -7.91 -4.96 2.10
C GLN A 72 -6.93 -5.27 0.96
N MET A 73 -5.71 -4.76 1.09
CA MET A 73 -4.66 -4.90 0.10
C MET A 73 -3.41 -5.53 0.71
N MET A 74 -2.71 -6.31 -0.11
CA MET A 74 -1.34 -6.72 0.10
C MET A 74 -0.49 -6.03 -0.96
N MET A 75 0.59 -5.40 -0.53
CA MET A 75 1.49 -4.61 -1.36
C MET A 75 2.90 -5.17 -1.24
N ILE A 76 3.59 -5.29 -2.37
CA ILE A 76 5.00 -5.64 -2.42
C ILE A 76 5.72 -4.51 -3.15
N GLY A 77 6.73 -3.94 -2.51
CA GLY A 77 7.39 -2.75 -3.02
C GLY A 77 8.65 -2.39 -2.25
N HIS A 78 9.32 -1.33 -2.70
CA HIS A 78 10.47 -0.76 -2.01
C HIS A 78 10.03 0.45 -1.18
N VAL A 79 10.52 0.52 0.05
CA VAL A 79 10.29 1.69 0.91
C VAL A 79 11.23 2.80 0.49
N GLU A 80 10.68 3.99 0.30
CA GLU A 80 11.42 5.20 0.01
C GLU A 80 11.06 6.29 1.02
N GLU A 81 12.00 7.20 1.26
CA GLU A 81 11.75 8.40 2.05
C GLU A 81 11.03 9.42 1.16
N THR A 82 9.98 10.04 1.69
CA THR A 82 9.26 11.10 0.98
C THR A 82 9.25 12.38 1.79
N ALA A 83 9.48 13.50 1.10
CA ALA A 83 9.32 14.83 1.67
C ALA A 83 7.84 15.27 1.72
N VAL A 84 6.93 14.51 1.10
CA VAL A 84 5.52 14.85 1.02
C VAL A 84 4.88 14.74 2.41
N SER A 85 4.61 15.90 3.00
CA SER A 85 3.80 16.01 4.21
C SER A 85 2.32 15.86 3.84
N ILE A 86 1.67 14.84 4.39
CA ILE A 86 0.29 14.43 4.03
C ILE A 86 -0.74 15.30 4.76
N ALA A 87 -0.41 16.55 5.09
CA ALA A 87 -1.32 17.46 5.80
C ALA A 87 -2.63 17.67 5.01
N SER A 88 -2.59 17.58 3.68
CA SER A 88 -3.76 17.78 2.82
C SER A 88 -4.66 16.53 2.68
N ALA A 89 -4.12 15.30 2.76
CA ALA A 89 -4.97 14.09 2.71
C ALA A 89 -5.64 13.79 4.07
N MET A 90 -5.25 14.50 5.13
CA MET A 90 -5.82 14.40 6.48
C MET A 90 -7.21 15.02 6.64
N TYR A 91 -7.76 15.76 5.65
CA TYR A 91 -9.02 16.49 5.82
C TYR A 91 -10.24 15.59 6.14
N TYR A 92 -10.13 14.26 6.00
CA TYR A 92 -11.25 13.33 6.21
C TYR A 92 -11.05 12.25 7.28
N SER A 93 -9.90 12.16 7.95
CA SER A 93 -9.71 11.07 8.93
C SER A 93 -8.86 11.49 10.12
N LYS A 94 -9.43 11.35 11.34
CA LYS A 94 -8.78 11.48 12.66
C LYS A 94 -7.69 10.41 12.91
N ILE A 95 -6.87 10.09 11.92
CA ILE A 95 -5.88 9.00 12.01
C ILE A 95 -4.55 9.58 12.49
N CYS A 96 -4.14 9.11 13.66
CA CYS A 96 -2.87 9.39 14.34
C CYS A 96 -1.64 8.94 13.53
N ALA A 97 -0.51 9.60 13.78
CA ALA A 97 0.85 9.23 13.40
C ALA A 97 1.05 8.63 11.99
N MET A 98 1.02 9.49 10.97
CA MET A 98 1.46 9.13 9.63
C MET A 98 2.98 9.03 9.55
N SER A 99 3.45 7.98 8.89
CA SER A 99 4.88 7.74 8.71
C SER A 99 5.40 8.55 7.52
N ARG A 100 6.64 9.06 7.58
CA ARG A 100 7.32 9.86 6.53
C ARG A 100 7.76 9.04 5.30
N TRP A 101 7.10 7.93 5.05
CA TRP A 101 7.56 6.88 4.13
C TRP A 101 6.56 6.68 3.00
N ILE A 102 7.07 6.52 1.78
CA ILE A 102 6.29 6.09 0.63
C ILE A 102 6.72 4.67 0.26
N LEU A 103 5.76 3.80 0.00
CA LEU A 103 6.00 2.47 -0.54
C LEU A 103 5.78 2.52 -2.04
N ARG A 104 6.86 2.43 -2.84
CA ARG A 104 6.74 2.24 -4.28
C ARG A 104 6.38 0.80 -4.58
N VAL A 105 5.15 0.57 -5.00
CA VAL A 105 4.63 -0.78 -5.18
C VAL A 105 4.98 -1.31 -6.57
N THR A 106 5.58 -2.49 -6.58
CA THR A 106 5.82 -3.28 -7.79
C THR A 106 4.71 -4.30 -8.01
N PHE A 107 4.09 -4.79 -6.94
CA PHE A 107 2.95 -5.72 -7.04
C PHE A 107 1.87 -5.39 -6.01
N LEU A 108 0.64 -5.34 -6.49
CA LEU A 108 -0.55 -5.03 -5.71
C LEU A 108 -1.53 -6.19 -5.80
N PHE A 109 -1.93 -6.73 -4.65
CA PHE A 109 -2.87 -7.83 -4.56
C PHE A 109 -4.07 -7.43 -3.70
N ARG A 110 -5.26 -7.47 -4.30
CA ARG A 110 -6.53 -7.33 -3.58
C ARG A 110 -6.98 -8.70 -3.08
N ARG A 111 -7.26 -8.82 -1.79
CA ARG A 111 -7.93 -10.02 -1.26
C ARG A 111 -9.43 -9.94 -1.56
N SER A 112 -9.89 -10.59 -2.62
CA SER A 112 -11.33 -10.71 -2.91
C SER A 112 -12.01 -11.47 -1.78
N ARG A 113 -13.09 -10.91 -1.21
CA ARG A 113 -13.94 -11.62 -0.23
C ARG A 113 -14.86 -12.66 -0.89
N HIS A 114 -14.93 -12.69 -2.22
CA HIS A 114 -15.63 -13.72 -2.98
C HIS A 114 -14.63 -14.76 -3.51
N MET A 115 -14.09 -15.60 -2.62
CA MET A 115 -13.79 -16.98 -3.00
C MET A 115 -15.01 -17.80 -2.59
N HIS A 116 -15.93 -18.04 -3.53
CA HIS A 116 -16.87 -19.14 -3.36
C HIS A 116 -16.04 -20.43 -3.27
N PRO A 117 -16.19 -21.24 -2.20
CA PRO A 117 -15.67 -22.59 -2.26
C PRO A 117 -16.39 -23.28 -3.42
N ARG A 118 -15.64 -23.71 -4.44
CA ARG A 118 -16.17 -24.70 -5.38
C ARG A 118 -16.57 -25.89 -4.53
N ARG A 119 -17.88 -26.09 -4.38
CA ARG A 119 -18.44 -27.36 -3.92
C ARG A 119 -17.99 -28.42 -4.92
N THR A 120 -17.11 -29.31 -4.48
CA THR A 120 -17.02 -30.67 -5.01
C THR A 120 -18.14 -31.50 -4.42
#